data_AF-A0A7C9DBW0-F1
#
_entry.id   AF-A0A7C9DBW0-F1
#
_cell.length_a   1.000
_cell.length_b   1.000
_cell.length_c   1.000
_cell.angle_alpha   90.00
_cell.angle_beta   90.00
_cell.angle_gamma   90.00
#
_symmetry.space_group_name_H-M   'P 1'
#
loop_
_entity.id
_entity.type
_entity.pdbx_description
1 polymer ?
#
loop_
_entity_poly.entity_id
_entity_poly.type
_entity_poly.pdbx_seq_one_letter_code
_entity_poly.pdbx_strand_id
1 'polypeptide(L)'
;YLGAAPQCPFPDMFLGTPLKTGLFDYVWVQFYNNPPCQYNGNITILIDSWNLWSSQRYIKTLFMGLPASTQAAGSGFLPPDVLTSQVLPIIKRSPKYGGVMFWSKFWDDQSGYTKQIVNFV
;
A
#
# COMPACT_ATOMS: atom_id res chain seq x y z
N TYR A 1 -9.22 -14.45 -11.17
CA TYR A 1 -8.36 -13.82 -10.17
C TYR A 1 -9.20 -13.20 -9.08
N LEU A 2 -8.75 -13.31 -7.82
CA LEU A 2 -9.39 -12.71 -6.65
C LEU A 2 -8.49 -11.63 -6.04
N GLY A 3 -9.05 -10.44 -5.81
CA GLY A 3 -8.38 -9.30 -5.19
C GLY A 3 -9.00 -8.93 -3.85
N ALA A 4 -8.19 -8.48 -2.88
CA ALA A 4 -8.65 -8.00 -1.58
C ALA A 4 -7.98 -6.69 -1.20
N ALA A 5 -8.74 -5.76 -0.60
CA ALA A 5 -8.24 -4.45 -0.15
C ALA A 5 -8.39 -4.26 1.36
N PRO A 6 -7.66 -5.02 2.20
CA PRO A 6 -7.70 -4.82 3.66
C PRO A 6 -7.15 -3.43 4.05
N GLN A 7 -7.53 -2.95 5.23
CA GLN A 7 -6.85 -1.82 5.86
C GLN A 7 -5.47 -2.27 6.37
N CYS A 8 -4.55 -1.32 6.60
CA CYS A 8 -3.22 -1.65 7.08
C CYS A 8 -3.10 -2.21 8.51
N PRO A 9 -4.03 -1.96 9.46
CA PRO A 9 -3.98 -2.63 10.76
C PRO A 9 -4.09 -4.15 10.58
N PHE A 10 -3.16 -4.87 11.22
CA PHE A 10 -3.06 -6.31 11.06
C PHE A 10 -3.40 -7.05 12.37
N PRO A 11 -4.24 -8.10 12.34
CA PRO A 11 -5.00 -8.56 11.18
C PRO A 11 -6.14 -7.60 10.82
N ASP A 12 -6.51 -7.55 9.54
CA ASP A 12 -7.72 -6.81 9.12
C ASP A 12 -8.97 -7.43 9.75
N MET A 13 -9.87 -6.58 10.27
CA MET A 13 -11.05 -7.00 11.03
C MET A 13 -12.01 -7.88 10.22
N PHE A 14 -12.16 -7.62 8.92
CA PHE A 14 -13.15 -8.30 8.07
C PHE A 14 -12.50 -9.31 7.12
N LEU A 15 -11.34 -8.97 6.59
CA LEU A 15 -10.60 -9.76 5.61
C LEU A 15 -9.51 -10.62 6.22
N GLY A 16 -9.18 -10.48 7.50
CA GLY A 16 -8.15 -11.28 8.16
C GLY A 16 -8.37 -12.79 8.08
N THR A 17 -9.62 -13.25 8.26
CA THR A 17 -9.97 -14.67 8.11
C THR A 17 -10.02 -15.11 6.63
N PRO A 18 -10.72 -14.42 5.72
CA PRO A 18 -10.70 -14.74 4.29
C PRO A 18 -9.30 -14.80 3.67
N LEU A 19 -8.39 -13.89 4.05
CA LEU A 19 -7.02 -13.86 3.53
C LEU A 19 -6.23 -15.13 3.87
N LYS A 20 -6.43 -15.70 5.06
CA LYS A 20 -5.76 -16.93 5.51
C LYS A 20 -6.10 -18.16 4.68
N THR A 21 -7.16 -18.10 3.86
CA THR A 21 -7.49 -19.18 2.90
C THR A 21 -6.43 -19.33 1.80
N GLY A 22 -5.63 -18.29 1.53
CA GLY A 22 -4.64 -18.29 0.45
C GLY A 22 -5.26 -18.24 -0.96
N LEU A 23 -6.56 -17.98 -1.07
CA LEU A 23 -7.28 -17.96 -2.34
C LEU A 23 -7.13 -16.62 -3.10
N PHE A 24 -6.80 -15.53 -2.42
CA PHE A 24 -6.56 -14.24 -3.06
C PHE A 24 -5.24 -14.24 -3.84
N ASP A 25 -5.30 -13.74 -5.07
CA ASP A 25 -4.15 -13.61 -5.94
C ASP A 25 -3.43 -12.28 -5.69
N TYR A 26 -4.21 -11.22 -5.47
CA TYR A 26 -3.70 -9.86 -5.26
C TYR A 26 -4.25 -9.27 -3.97
N VAL A 27 -3.38 -8.67 -3.17
CA VAL A 27 -3.76 -7.96 -1.95
C VAL A 27 -3.22 -6.53 -2.01
N TRP A 28 -4.10 -5.55 -1.99
CA TRP A 28 -3.77 -4.12 -2.02
C TRP A 28 -4.11 -3.51 -0.66
N VAL A 29 -3.17 -3.59 0.28
CA VAL A 29 -3.35 -3.09 1.64
C VAL A 29 -3.46 -1.57 1.60
N GLN A 30 -4.47 -1.01 2.25
CA GLN A 30 -4.72 0.43 2.32
C GLN A 30 -3.84 1.05 3.43
N PHE A 31 -2.69 1.62 3.06
CA PHE A 31 -1.75 2.27 3.98
C PHE A 31 -2.10 3.75 4.22
N TYR A 32 -3.37 4.02 4.48
CA TYR A 32 -3.92 5.36 4.74
C TYR A 32 -5.14 5.29 5.67
N ASN A 33 -5.56 6.45 6.19
CA ASN A 33 -6.60 6.60 7.23
C ASN A 33 -6.36 5.82 8.54
N ASN A 34 -5.15 5.34 8.78
CA ASN A 34 -4.77 4.50 9.90
C ASN A 34 -3.37 4.90 10.41
N PRO A 35 -3.29 5.85 11.37
CA PRO A 35 -2.03 6.35 11.93
C PRO A 35 -1.00 5.28 12.36
N PRO A 36 -1.39 4.13 12.92
CA PRO A 36 -0.43 3.11 13.35
C PRO A 36 0.30 2.35 12.24
N CYS A 37 -0.04 2.56 10.96
CA CYS A 37 0.54 1.81 9.85
C CYS A 37 0.64 2.58 8.53
N GLN A 38 0.45 3.90 8.55
CA GLN A 38 0.54 4.76 7.36
C GLN A 38 1.78 5.66 7.40
N TYR A 39 2.03 6.38 6.31
CA TYR A 39 2.99 7.48 6.33
C TYR A 39 2.50 8.64 7.20
N ASN A 40 3.36 9.12 8.11
CA ASN A 40 3.05 10.19 9.05
C ASN A 40 4.14 11.28 9.11
N GLY A 41 4.90 11.44 8.01
CA GLY A 41 6.12 12.27 7.97
C GLY A 41 7.41 11.46 8.16
N ASN A 42 7.30 10.18 8.52
CA ASN A 42 8.38 9.21 8.55
C ASN A 42 7.91 7.88 7.92
N ILE A 43 8.83 7.12 7.32
CA ILE A 43 8.54 5.85 6.66
C ILE A 43 8.57 4.63 7.59
N THR A 44 9.12 4.72 8.81
CA THR A 44 9.38 3.56 9.69
C THR A 44 8.11 2.74 9.93
N ILE A 45 7.04 3.38 10.40
CA ILE A 45 5.77 2.69 10.73
C ILE A 45 5.11 2.08 9.48
N LEU A 46 5.19 2.78 8.33
CA LEU A 46 4.71 2.28 7.05
C LEU A 46 5.47 1.02 6.62
N ILE A 47 6.80 1.05 6.70
CA ILE A 47 7.68 -0.07 6.31
C ILE A 47 7.51 -1.25 7.26
N ASP A 48 7.37 -1.02 8.57
CA ASP A 48 7.11 -2.07 9.55
C ASP A 48 5.79 -2.79 9.25
N SER A 49 4.73 -2.04 8.93
CA SER A 49 3.46 -2.61 8.51
C SER A 49 3.60 -3.39 7.19
N TRP A 50 4.29 -2.84 6.17
CA TRP A 50 4.57 -3.55 4.93
C TRP A 50 5.31 -4.88 5.15
N ASN A 51 6.31 -4.90 6.03
CA ASN A 51 7.08 -6.09 6.36
C ASN A 51 6.19 -7.13 7.06
N LEU A 52 5.32 -6.70 7.98
CA LEU A 52 4.34 -7.58 8.62
C LEU A 52 3.41 -8.23 7.59
N TRP A 53 2.83 -7.44 6.68
CA TRP A 53 1.96 -7.94 5.61
C TRP A 53 2.68 -8.87 4.62
N SER A 54 3.87 -8.48 4.17
CA SER A 54 4.65 -9.26 3.21
C SER A 54 5.24 -10.55 3.80
N SER A 55 5.43 -10.63 5.12
CA SER A 55 5.88 -11.88 5.77
C SER A 55 4.82 -13.00 5.76
N GLN A 56 3.54 -12.67 5.55
CA GLN A 56 2.44 -13.63 5.68
C GLN A 56 2.42 -14.67 4.55
N ARG A 57 2.52 -15.97 4.88
CA ARG A 57 2.65 -17.06 3.89
C ARG A 57 1.48 -17.18 2.91
N TYR A 58 0.28 -16.78 3.32
CA TYR A 58 -0.93 -16.82 2.48
C TYR A 58 -1.05 -15.65 1.49
N ILE A 59 -0.17 -14.65 1.57
CA ILE A 59 -0.12 -13.54 0.63
C ILE A 59 0.79 -13.94 -0.53
N LYS A 60 0.24 -13.97 -1.75
CA LYS A 60 0.95 -14.28 -3.00
C LYS A 60 1.59 -13.03 -3.60
N THR A 61 0.78 -12.01 -3.88
CA THR A 61 1.23 -10.74 -4.43
C THR A 61 0.62 -9.58 -3.63
N LEU A 62 1.48 -8.66 -3.19
CA LEU A 62 1.16 -7.55 -2.31
C LEU A 62 1.41 -6.21 -3.00
N PHE A 63 0.45 -5.31 -2.91
CA PHE A 63 0.51 -3.95 -3.43
C PHE A 63 0.38 -2.95 -2.29
N MET A 64 1.12 -1.85 -2.38
CA MET A 64 1.01 -0.74 -1.43
C MET A 64 -0.10 0.21 -1.89
N GLY A 65 -1.23 0.21 -1.19
CA GLY A 65 -2.35 1.11 -1.44
C GLY A 65 -2.12 2.48 -0.83
N LEU A 66 -2.18 3.54 -1.65
CA LEU A 66 -1.91 4.92 -1.27
C LEU A 66 -2.99 5.86 -1.81
N PRO A 67 -3.25 6.99 -1.15
CA PRO A 67 -4.10 8.04 -1.70
C PRO A 67 -3.33 8.81 -2.78
N ALA A 68 -3.96 9.08 -3.91
CA ALA A 68 -3.37 9.81 -5.03
C ALA A 68 -3.28 11.33 -4.79
N SER A 69 -3.94 11.83 -3.74
CA SER A 69 -3.88 13.24 -3.33
C SER A 69 -4.15 13.38 -1.84
N THR A 70 -3.77 14.52 -1.24
CA THR A 70 -4.06 14.83 0.17
C THR A 70 -5.55 14.93 0.47
N GLN A 71 -6.38 15.23 -0.53
CA GLN A 71 -7.84 15.27 -0.42
C GLN A 71 -8.50 13.88 -0.59
N ALA A 72 -7.75 12.87 -1.03
CA ALA A 72 -8.31 11.54 -1.31
C ALA A 72 -8.53 10.68 -0.06
N ALA A 73 -7.86 11.03 1.04
CA ALA A 73 -7.94 10.36 2.33
C ALA A 73 -7.80 11.39 3.46
N GLY A 74 -8.31 11.09 4.65
CA GLY A 74 -8.16 11.96 5.81
C GLY A 74 -6.72 12.03 6.32
N SER A 75 -5.91 11.00 6.06
CA SER A 75 -4.46 10.98 6.37
C SER A 75 -3.73 9.88 5.61
N GLY A 76 -2.40 9.87 5.66
CA GLY A 76 -1.57 8.84 5.04
C GLY A 76 -1.09 9.14 3.61
N PHE A 77 -1.24 10.39 3.15
CA PHE A 77 -0.65 10.81 1.87
C PHE A 77 0.87 10.76 1.92
N LEU A 78 1.45 9.94 1.04
CA LEU A 78 2.89 9.78 0.88
C LEU A 78 3.34 10.63 -0.33
N PRO A 79 4.25 11.60 -0.17
CA PRO A 79 4.76 12.37 -1.31
C PRO A 79 5.46 11.50 -2.38
N PRO A 80 5.33 11.79 -3.68
CA PRO A 80 5.95 11.00 -4.76
C PRO A 80 7.48 10.87 -4.64
N ASP A 81 8.17 11.91 -4.21
CA ASP A 81 9.63 11.92 -4.00
C ASP A 81 10.04 11.00 -2.85
N VAL A 82 9.27 10.98 -1.76
CA VAL A 82 9.50 10.08 -0.62
C VAL A 82 9.20 8.63 -1.03
N LEU A 83 8.12 8.40 -1.77
CA LEU A 83 7.79 7.06 -2.31
C LEU A 83 8.95 6.53 -3.16
N THR A 84 9.42 7.31 -4.12
CA THR A 84 10.44 6.88 -5.09
C THR A 84 11.83 6.75 -4.50
N SER A 85 12.24 7.67 -3.62
CA SER A 85 13.60 7.69 -3.05
C SER A 85 13.78 6.85 -1.80
N GLN A 86 12.73 6.66 -0.98
CA GLN A 86 12.86 6.03 0.34
C GLN A 86 12.06 4.72 0.48
N VAL A 87 10.87 4.64 -0.10
CA VAL A 87 9.95 3.49 0.12
C VAL A 87 10.14 2.40 -0.93
N LEU A 88 10.08 2.73 -2.23
CA LEU A 88 10.24 1.76 -3.33
C LEU A 88 11.54 0.94 -3.24
N PRO A 89 12.72 1.52 -2.93
CA PRO A 89 13.97 0.74 -2.81
C PRO A 89 13.96 -0.32 -1.71
N ILE A 90 13.07 -0.19 -0.72
CA ILE A 90 12.90 -1.14 0.38
C ILE A 90 11.86 -2.19 -0.01
N ILE A 91 10.65 -1.77 -0.39
CA ILE A 91 9.54 -2.70 -0.59
C ILE A 91 9.73 -3.61 -1.81
N LYS A 92 10.43 -3.14 -2.86
CA LYS A 92 10.77 -3.93 -4.06
C LYS A 92 11.71 -5.10 -3.77
N ARG A 93 12.37 -5.13 -2.61
CA ARG A 93 13.21 -6.28 -2.19
C ARG A 93 12.37 -7.49 -1.80
N SER A 94 11.09 -7.30 -1.49
CA SER A 94 10.18 -8.40 -1.19
C SER A 94 9.82 -9.15 -2.47
N PRO A 95 9.95 -10.49 -2.52
CA PRO A 95 9.52 -11.27 -3.69
C PRO A 95 8.00 -11.24 -3.92
N LYS A 96 7.23 -10.71 -2.96
CA LYS A 96 5.78 -10.54 -3.07
C LYS A 96 5.37 -9.16 -3.58
N TYR A 97 6.32 -8.24 -3.80
CA TYR A 97 5.99 -6.92 -4.32
C TYR A 97 5.33 -7.04 -5.70
N GLY A 98 4.09 -6.58 -5.80
CA GLY A 98 3.33 -6.53 -7.05
C GLY A 98 3.24 -5.13 -7.67
N GLY A 99 3.50 -4.08 -6.88
CA GLY A 99 3.32 -2.70 -7.32
C GLY A 99 2.72 -1.80 -6.24
N VAL A 100 2.08 -0.73 -6.71
CA VAL A 100 1.32 0.23 -5.90
C VAL A 100 -0.13 0.30 -6.41
N MET A 101 -1.06 0.63 -5.52
CA MET A 101 -2.48 0.87 -5.84
C MET A 101 -2.81 2.31 -5.44
N PHE A 102 -3.55 3.04 -6.27
CA PHE A 102 -3.94 4.41 -5.99
C PHE A 102 -5.44 4.58 -5.81
N TRP A 103 -5.81 5.17 -4.67
CA TRP A 103 -7.13 5.71 -4.43
C TRP A 103 -7.14 7.22 -4.70
N SER A 104 -7.75 7.74 -5.75
CA SER A 104 -8.43 7.06 -6.86
C SER A 104 -8.08 7.76 -8.17
N LYS A 105 -8.54 7.22 -9.31
CA LYS A 105 -8.33 7.80 -10.64
C LYS A 105 -8.69 9.29 -10.71
N PHE A 106 -9.80 9.69 -10.08
CA PHE A 106 -10.23 11.10 -10.05
C PHE A 106 -9.18 12.02 -9.42
N TRP A 107 -8.62 11.60 -8.28
CA TRP A 107 -7.60 12.38 -7.58
C TRP A 107 -6.25 12.33 -8.29
N ASP A 108 -5.90 11.20 -8.89
CA ASP A 108 -4.69 11.04 -9.69
C ASP A 108 -4.68 11.95 -10.94
N ASP A 109 -5.84 12.12 -11.59
CA ASP A 109 -5.97 13.06 -12.72
C ASP A 109 -5.70 14.50 -12.32
N GLN A 110 -6.07 14.88 -11.10
CA GLN A 110 -5.90 16.24 -10.59
C GLN A 110 -4.49 16.50 -10.07
N SER A 111 -3.91 15.54 -9.34
CA SER A 111 -2.58 15.69 -8.73
C SER A 111 -1.45 15.31 -9.68
N GLY A 112 -1.73 14.50 -10.70
CA GLY A 112 -0.72 13.91 -11.58
C GLY A 112 0.24 12.99 -10.84
N TYR A 113 -0.19 12.34 -9.75
CA TYR A 113 0.67 11.53 -8.89
C TYR A 113 1.38 10.42 -9.67
N THR A 114 0.64 9.60 -10.43
CA THR A 114 1.21 8.47 -11.17
C THR A 114 2.21 8.91 -12.24
N LYS A 115 1.98 10.07 -12.88
CA LYS A 115 2.91 10.64 -13.87
C LYS A 115 4.29 10.92 -13.27
N GLN A 116 4.37 11.24 -11.97
CA GLN A 116 5.64 11.52 -11.28
C GLN A 116 6.41 10.25 -10.94
N ILE A 117 5.74 9.10 -10.83
CA ILE A 117 6.37 7.87 -10.34
C ILE A 117 6.47 6.76 -11.40
N VAL A 118 5.80 6.87 -12.55
CA VAL A 118 5.65 5.78 -13.54
C VAL A 118 6.96 5.13 -13.97
N ASN A 119 8.06 5.89 -14.04
CA ASN A 119 9.38 5.37 -14.43
C ASN A 119 10.13 4.64 -13.29
N PHE A 120 9.60 4.69 -12.07
CA PHE A 120 10.19 4.09 -10.87
C PHE A 120 9.48 2.82 -10.42
N VAL A 121 8.22 2.62 -10.80
CA VAL A 121 7.40 1.47 -10.39
C VAL A 121 7.66 0.27 -11.29
#